data_AF-A0A945V594-F1
#
_entry.id   AF-A0A945V594-F1
#
_cell.length_a   1.000
_cell.length_b   1.000
_cell.length_c   1.000
_cell.angle_alpha   90.00
_cell.angle_beta   90.00
_cell.angle_gamma   90.00
#
_symmetry.space_group_name_H-M   'P 1'
#
loop_
_entity.id
_entity.type
_entity.pdbx_description
1 polymer ?
#
loop_
_entity_poly.entity_id
_entity_poly.type
_entity_poly.pdbx_seq_one_letter_code
_entity_poly.pdbx_strand_id
1 'polypeptide(L)' 'MKIDVLRHFFVINIVISLLFAVGVEAATGPGKPPIFRHTLANGLEIIVKPDHRSPVAAVMVWYRAG' A
#
# COMPACT_ATOMS: atom_id res chain seq x y z
N MET A 1 2.66 -46.38 21.44
CA MET A 1 2.41 -46.32 19.98
C MET A 1 1.33 -45.30 19.54
N LYS A 2 0.24 -45.04 20.28
CA LYS A 2 -0.74 -43.98 19.92
C LYS A 2 -0.31 -42.55 20.30
N ILE A 3 0.44 -42.40 21.40
CA ILE A 3 0.94 -41.10 21.91
C ILE A 3 2.05 -40.52 21.04
N ASP A 4 2.92 -41.36 20.46
CA ASP A 4 3.98 -40.90 19.57
C ASP A 4 3.39 -40.31 18.28
N VAL A 5 2.41 -40.97 17.68
CA VAL A 5 1.75 -40.50 16.45
C VAL A 5 1.09 -39.13 16.68
N LEU A 6 0.37 -38.96 17.79
CA LEU A 6 -0.29 -37.71 18.13
C LEU A 6 0.71 -36.56 18.36
N ARG A 7 1.86 -36.85 18.97
CA ARG A 7 2.95 -35.88 19.17
C ARG A 7 3.59 -35.45 17.84
N HIS A 8 3.78 -36.37 16.89
CA HIS A 8 4.34 -36.05 15.57
C HIS A 8 3.36 -35.20 14.75
N PHE A 9 2.06 -35.50 14.77
CA PHE A 9 1.04 -34.66 14.13
C PHE A 9 1.04 -33.23 14.68
N PHE A 10 1.25 -33.07 15.98
CA PHE A 10 1.33 -31.76 16.63
C PHE A 10 2.59 -30.98 16.20
N VAL A 11 3.75 -31.63 16.17
CA VAL A 11 5.01 -31.01 15.73
C VAL A 11 4.96 -30.62 14.25
N ILE A 12 4.38 -31.47 13.39
CA ILE A 12 4.23 -31.18 11.96
C ILE A 12 3.34 -29.94 11.75
N ASN A 13 2.24 -29.82 12.49
CA ASN A 13 1.38 -28.63 12.42
C ASN A 13 2.10 -27.36 12.88
N ILE A 14 2.91 -27.45 13.94
CA ILE A 14 3.73 -26.32 14.40
C ILE A 14 4.74 -25.90 13.33
N VAL A 15 5.45 -26.86 12.74
CA VAL A 15 6.45 -26.58 11.70
C VAL A 15 5.79 -25.97 10.45
N ILE A 16 4.62 -26.48 10.05
CA ILE A 16 3.84 -25.91 8.94
C ILE A 16 3.43 -24.48 9.25
N SER A 17 2.87 -24.20 10.43
CA SER A 17 2.50 -22.83 10.83
C SER A 17 3.70 -21.88 10.87
N LEU A 18 4.86 -22.34 11.33
CA LEU A 18 6.11 -21.56 11.32
C LEU A 18 6.59 -21.25 9.91
N LEU A 19 6.47 -22.20 8.97
CA LEU A 19 6.82 -21.99 7.56
C LEU A 19 5.88 -20.97 6.89
N PHE A 20 4.59 -20.97 7.21
CA PHE A 20 3.62 -19.99 6.69
C PHE A 20 3.81 -18.57 7.27
N ALA A 21 4.32 -18.45 8.50
CA ALA A 21 4.54 -17.15 9.14
C ALA A 21 5.72 -16.36 8.54
N VAL A 22 6.72 -17.05 7.96
CA VAL A 22 7.92 -16.41 7.39
C VAL A 22 7.67 -15.82 5.98
N GLY A 23 6.62 -16.26 5.28
CA GLY A 23 6.36 -15.88 3.88
C GLY A 23 5.50 -14.64 3.64
N VAL A 24 5.03 -13.94 4.67
CA VAL A 24 4.18 -12.75 4.49
C VAL A 24 5.05 -11.50 4.42
N GLU A 25 5.80 -11.35 3.33
CA GLU A 25 6.24 -10.03 2.90
C GLU A 25 5.02 -9.31 2.33
N ALA A 26 4.46 -8.39 3.10
CA ALA A 26 3.42 -7.50 2.60
C ALA A 26 4.02 -6.72 1.42
N ALA A 27 3.57 -7.03 0.20
CA ALA A 27 3.94 -6.31 -1.00
C ALA A 27 3.47 -4.85 -0.87
N THR A 28 4.33 -4.00 -0.33
CA THR A 28 4.16 -2.55 -0.35
C THR A 28 4.48 -2.08 -1.76
N GLY A 29 3.49 -2.25 -2.65
CA GLY A 29 3.49 -1.51 -3.91
C GLY A 29 3.70 -0.02 -3.62
N PRO A 30 4.31 0.76 -4.54
CA PRO A 30 4.63 2.16 -4.30
C PRO A 30 3.38 2.86 -3.76
N GLY A 31 3.47 3.34 -2.52
CA GLY A 31 2.37 4.01 -1.84
C GLY A 31 1.80 5.09 -2.75
N LYS A 32 0.47 5.24 -2.76
CA LYS A 32 -0.20 6.23 -3.61
C LYS A 32 0.49 7.59 -3.39
N PRO A 33 0.91 8.31 -4.46
CA PRO A 33 1.62 9.56 -4.29
C PRO A 33 0.79 10.53 -3.43
N PRO A 34 1.42 11.28 -2.51
CA PRO A 34 0.71 12.27 -1.72
C PRO A 34 0.07 13.31 -2.65
N ILE A 35 -1.19 13.65 -2.39
CA ILE A 35 -1.89 14.73 -3.08
C ILE A 35 -1.79 15.96 -2.18
N PHE A 36 -1.25 17.05 -2.72
CA PHE A 36 -1.17 18.34 -2.04
C PHE A 36 -2.32 19.23 -2.47
N ARG A 37 -2.95 19.90 -1.50
CA ARG A 37 -3.95 20.94 -1.74
C ARG A 37 -3.48 22.24 -1.11
N HIS A 38 -3.64 23.32 -1.83
CA HIS A 38 -3.33 24.66 -1.33
C HIS A 38 -4.34 25.65 -1.90
N THR A 39 -4.86 26.53 -1.05
CA THR A 39 -5.71 27.64 -1.47
C THR A 39 -4.88 28.91 -1.46
N LEU A 40 -4.80 29.56 -2.61
CA LEU A 40 -4.11 30.83 -2.75
C LEU A 40 -4.87 31.97 -2.06
N ALA A 41 -4.19 33.11 -1.84
CA ALA A 41 -4.79 34.30 -1.22
C ALA A 41 -6.02 34.85 -1.98
N ASN A 42 -6.10 34.61 -3.29
CA ASN A 42 -7.24 35.01 -4.12
C ASN A 42 -8.39 33.98 -4.12
N GLY A 43 -8.29 32.92 -3.32
CA GLY A 43 -9.31 31.87 -3.21
C GLY A 43 -9.20 30.75 -4.26
N LEU A 44 -8.21 30.78 -5.16
CA LEU A 44 -8.01 29.70 -6.13
C LEU A 44 -7.45 28.44 -5.44
N GLU A 45 -8.09 27.30 -5.65
CA GLU A 45 -7.63 25.99 -5.17
C GLU A 45 -6.64 25.37 -6.16
N ILE A 46 -5.46 24.99 -5.67
CA ILE A 46 -4.45 24.24 -6.40
C ILE A 46 -4.39 22.82 -5.84
N ILE A 47 -4.40 21.85 -6.74
CA ILE A 47 -4.21 20.44 -6.43
C ILE A 47 -2.97 19.94 -7.17
N VAL A 48 -1.97 19.45 -6.44
CA VAL A 48 -0.74 18.88 -7.00
C VAL A 48 -0.70 17.40 -6.69
N LYS A 49 -0.53 16.59 -7.74
CA LYS A 49 -0.27 15.15 -7.63
C LYS A 49 1.09 14.88 -8.31
N PRO A 50 2.18 14.73 -7.54
CA PRO A 50 3.48 14.44 -8.13
C PRO A 50 3.49 13.07 -8.79
N ASP A 51 4.07 13.02 -9.99
CA ASP A 51 4.40 11.79 -10.69
C ASP A 51 5.83 11.93 -11.24
N HIS A 52 6.76 11.14 -10.69
CA HIS A 52 8.19 11.21 -11.04
C HIS A 52 8.61 10.20 -12.10
N ARG A 53 7.65 9.61 -12.83
CA ARG A 53 7.95 8.63 -13.88
C ARG A 53 8.50 9.26 -15.16
N SER A 54 8.26 10.55 -15.38
CA SER A 54 8.70 11.29 -16.56
C SER A 54 8.87 12.79 -16.22
N PRO A 55 9.82 13.51 -16.84
CA PRO A 55 10.05 14.94 -16.59
C PRO A 55 9.03 15.82 -17.34
N VAL A 56 7.74 15.60 -17.11
CA VAL A 56 6.63 16.33 -17.75
C VAL A 56 5.58 16.75 -16.71
N ALA A 57 4.84 17.82 -17.00
CA ALA A 57 3.73 18.29 -16.17
C ALA A 57 2.48 18.53 -17.02
N ALA A 58 1.32 18.11 -16.50
CA ALA A 58 0.01 18.41 -17.08
C ALA A 58 -0.73 19.38 -16.16
N VAL A 59 -1.35 20.42 -16.73
CA VAL A 59 -2.06 21.47 -16.00
C VAL A 59 -3.47 21.59 -16.54
N MET A 60 -4.46 21.67 -15.64
CA MET A 60 -5.86 21.91 -15.97
C MET A 60 -6.39 23.03 -15.09
N VAL A 61 -7.21 23.90 -15.68
CA VAL A 61 -7.89 24.99 -14.97
C VAL A 61 -9.39 24.73 -15.07
N TRP A 62 -10.06 24.74 -13.91
CA TRP A 62 -11.50 24.49 -13.82
C TRP A 62 -12.20 25.74 -13.34
N TYR A 63 -13.29 26.11 -14.01
CA TYR A 63 -14.17 27.19 -13.59
C TYR A 63 -15.51 26.60 -13.17
N ARG A 64 -15.96 26.97 -11.98
CA ARG A 64 -17.30 26.64 -11.49
C ARG A 64 -18.28 27.75 -11.90
N ALA A 65 -18.57 27.83 -13.19
CA ALA A 65 -19.54 28.76 -13.76
C ALA A 65 -20.46 27.97 -14.72
N GLY A 66 -21.74 27.89 -14.37
CA GLY A 66 -22.80 27.23 -15.14
C GLY A 66 -24.11 27.96 -14.96
#